data_AF-A0A936B678-F1
#
_entry.id   AF-A0A936B678-F1
#
_cell.length_a   1.000
_cell.length_b   1.000
_cell.length_c   1.000
_cell.angle_alpha   90.00
_cell.angle_beta   90.00
_cell.angle_gamma   90.00
#
_symmetry.space_group_name_H-M   'P 1'
#
loop_
_entity.id
_entity.type
_entity.pdbx_description
1 polymer ?
#
loop_
_entity_poly.entity_id
_entity_poly.type
_entity_poly.pdbx_seq_one_letter_code
_entity_poly.pdbx_strand_id
1 'polypeptide(L)'
;MSIHINIVKWVLPVYLGLCFFSCGEESVSPKIRMYPKVNYPEKKYTKYENPACPFTFEYPAYGIIKKDSLFFKDKVLSDCWFDLRIDTLLASVHCNYVEISKENTLDKLVNDAFTIAGKHNIKANGRTESIIKNDNGVKGLFFDIDGPVAMPVQFYLTDNTKHFFRGSLYFNAKVNPDSTAPVLKFLRQDIEKMMETFRWK
;
A
#
# COMPACT_ATOMS: atom_id res chain seq x y z
N MET A 1 -58.12 52.51 -22.41
CA MET A 1 -56.74 52.34 -21.90
C MET A 1 -56.71 52.03 -20.38
N SER A 2 -57.66 51.24 -19.85
CA SER A 2 -57.77 50.96 -18.40
C SER A 2 -57.70 49.47 -18.03
N ILE A 3 -57.79 48.56 -19.02
CA ILE A 3 -57.88 47.11 -18.78
C ILE A 3 -56.47 46.49 -18.62
N HIS A 4 -55.46 47.01 -19.34
CA HIS A 4 -54.07 46.52 -19.21
C HIS A 4 -53.42 46.83 -17.86
N ILE A 5 -53.82 47.92 -17.19
CA ILE A 5 -53.23 48.34 -15.90
C ILE A 5 -53.65 47.42 -14.75
N ASN A 6 -54.87 46.87 -14.78
CA ASN A 6 -55.35 45.97 -13.73
C ASN A 6 -54.70 44.58 -13.82
N ILE A 7 -54.38 44.09 -15.02
CA ILE A 7 -53.69 42.80 -15.18
C ILE A 7 -52.28 42.88 -14.58
N VAL A 8 -51.55 43.98 -14.81
CA VAL A 8 -50.20 44.18 -14.26
C VAL A 8 -50.20 44.27 -12.73
N LYS A 9 -51.25 44.85 -12.12
CA LYS A 9 -51.40 44.95 -10.65
C LYS A 9 -51.56 43.61 -9.94
N TRP A 10 -52.11 42.60 -10.61
CA TRP A 10 -52.29 41.25 -10.04
C TRP A 10 -51.18 40.28 -10.45
N VAL A 11 -50.50 40.52 -11.58
CA VAL A 11 -49.40 39.67 -12.05
C VAL A 11 -48.09 39.90 -11.27
N LEU A 12 -47.79 41.14 -10.87
CA LEU A 12 -46.60 41.45 -10.07
C LEU A 12 -46.54 40.74 -8.70
N PRO A 13 -47.60 40.73 -7.87
CA PRO A 13 -47.56 40.05 -6.58
C PRO A 13 -47.56 38.52 -6.72
N VAL A 14 -48.11 37.97 -7.82
CA VAL A 14 -48.05 36.53 -8.12
C VAL A 14 -46.64 36.11 -8.53
N TYR A 15 -45.95 36.93 -9.33
CA TYR A 15 -44.56 36.66 -9.72
C TYR A 15 -43.59 36.79 -8.53
N LEU A 16 -43.84 37.74 -7.61
CA LEU A 16 -43.06 37.91 -6.39
C LEU A 16 -43.28 36.79 -5.36
N GLY A 17 -44.46 36.17 -5.35
CA GLY A 17 -44.76 35.01 -4.50
C GLY A 17 -44.07 33.71 -4.93
N LEU A 18 -43.77 33.57 -6.23
CA LEU A 18 -43.08 32.39 -6.79
C LEU A 18 -41.59 32.30 -6.42
N CYS A 19 -40.97 33.39 -5.93
CA CYS A 19 -39.57 33.39 -5.51
C CYS A 19 -39.31 32.82 -4.10
N PHE A 20 -40.35 32.54 -3.30
CA PHE A 20 -40.19 32.03 -1.93
C PHE A 20 -40.27 30.49 -1.80
N PHE A 21 -40.46 29.77 -2.90
CA PHE A 21 -40.44 28.29 -2.92
C PHE A 21 -39.10 27.70 -3.42
N SER A 22 -37.99 28.44 -3.30
CA SER A 22 -36.66 27.85 -3.47
C SER A 22 -36.37 26.99 -2.24
N CYS A 23 -36.72 25.70 -2.35
CA CYS A 23 -36.32 24.67 -1.40
C CYS A 23 -34.79 24.53 -1.51
N GLY A 24 -34.07 24.93 -0.46
CA GLY A 24 -32.64 24.69 -0.39
C GLY A 24 -32.39 23.19 -0.46
N GLU A 25 -31.60 22.76 -1.44
CA GLU A 25 -31.10 21.39 -1.45
C GLU A 25 -30.37 21.17 -0.12
N GLU A 26 -30.91 20.29 0.74
CA GLU A 26 -30.17 19.80 1.89
C GLU A 26 -28.84 19.26 1.33
N SER A 27 -27.74 19.94 1.64
CA SER A 27 -26.42 19.46 1.29
C SER A 27 -26.28 18.08 1.94
N VAL A 28 -26.44 17.02 1.17
CA VAL A 28 -26.27 15.66 1.64
C VAL A 28 -24.79 15.53 1.98
N SER A 29 -24.46 15.81 3.24
CA SER A 29 -23.11 15.60 3.74
C SER A 29 -22.81 14.12 3.54
N PRO A 30 -21.72 13.77 2.82
CA PRO A 30 -21.44 12.39 2.48
C PRO A 30 -21.35 11.58 3.78
N LYS A 31 -22.19 10.55 3.89
CA LYS A 31 -22.21 9.67 5.08
C LYS A 31 -20.79 9.23 5.42
N ILE A 32 -20.44 9.32 6.70
CA ILE A 32 -19.16 8.83 7.23
C ILE A 32 -18.98 7.39 6.75
N ARG A 33 -17.90 7.12 6.01
CA ARG A 33 -17.61 5.78 5.50
C ARG A 33 -17.35 4.86 6.68
N MET A 34 -18.24 3.87 6.87
CA MET A 34 -18.09 2.85 7.91
C MET A 34 -17.41 1.63 7.31
N TYR A 35 -16.18 1.38 7.70
CA TYR A 35 -15.45 0.17 7.32
C TYR A 35 -15.92 -1.04 8.14
N PRO A 36 -15.76 -2.27 7.64
CA PRO A 36 -15.95 -3.47 8.46
C PRO A 36 -15.10 -3.40 9.72
N LYS A 37 -15.63 -3.88 10.85
CA LYS A 37 -14.87 -3.95 12.10
C LYS A 37 -13.72 -4.96 11.94
N VAL A 38 -12.49 -4.47 11.97
CA VAL A 38 -11.27 -5.28 11.98
C VAL A 38 -10.65 -5.22 13.37
N ASN A 39 -10.28 -6.37 13.92
CA ASN A 39 -9.54 -6.43 15.17
C ASN A 39 -8.04 -6.33 14.87
N TYR A 40 -7.44 -5.19 15.19
CA TYR A 40 -6.01 -4.96 14.99
C TYR A 40 -5.21 -5.52 16.16
N PRO A 41 -4.12 -6.28 15.90
CA PRO A 41 -3.21 -6.69 16.95
C PRO A 41 -2.43 -5.50 17.51
N GLU A 42 -1.94 -5.60 18.74
CA GLU A 42 -1.00 -4.62 19.28
C GLU A 42 0.32 -4.64 18.50
N LYS A 43 0.82 -3.47 18.13
CA LYS A 43 2.13 -3.29 17.50
C LYS A 43 3.24 -3.50 18.52
N LYS A 44 3.71 -4.73 18.62
CA LYS A 44 4.97 -5.10 19.29
C LYS A 44 5.95 -5.56 18.22
N TYR A 45 7.20 -5.17 18.34
CA TYR A 45 8.21 -5.47 17.34
C TYR A 45 9.24 -6.44 17.90
N THR A 46 9.67 -7.38 17.06
CA THR A 46 10.75 -8.31 17.35
C THR A 46 11.78 -8.23 16.21
N LYS A 47 13.01 -8.61 16.52
CA LYS A 47 14.13 -8.49 15.59
C LYS A 47 14.24 -9.76 14.73
N TYR A 48 14.42 -9.58 13.43
CA TYR A 48 14.73 -10.67 12.52
C TYR A 48 16.21 -11.00 12.59
N GLU A 49 16.54 -12.19 13.09
CA GLU A 49 17.90 -12.69 13.16
C GLU A 49 18.00 -14.06 12.48
N ASN A 50 18.70 -14.11 11.35
CA ASN A 50 19.10 -15.34 10.69
C ASN A 50 20.61 -15.25 10.42
N PRO A 51 21.44 -16.17 10.96
CA PRO A 51 22.88 -16.18 10.73
C PRO A 51 23.29 -16.26 9.25
N ALA A 52 22.48 -16.91 8.41
CA ALA A 52 22.75 -17.05 6.98
C ALA A 52 22.49 -15.76 6.18
N CYS A 53 21.75 -14.79 6.74
CA CYS A 53 21.35 -13.58 6.02
C CYS A 53 22.17 -12.35 6.41
N PRO A 54 22.67 -11.58 5.42
CA PRO A 54 23.52 -10.41 5.64
C PRO A 54 22.71 -9.15 6.00
N PHE A 55 21.59 -9.31 6.70
CA PHE A 55 20.74 -8.19 7.13
C PHE A 55 19.96 -8.54 8.39
N THR A 56 19.39 -7.51 9.01
CA THR A 56 18.45 -7.61 10.13
C THR A 56 17.55 -6.36 10.14
N PHE A 57 16.35 -6.51 10.70
CA PHE A 57 15.34 -5.47 10.82
C PHE A 57 14.35 -5.84 11.93
N GLU A 58 13.47 -4.91 12.30
CA GLU A 58 12.35 -5.18 13.19
C GLU A 58 11.07 -5.47 12.40
N TYR A 59 10.28 -6.43 12.88
CA TYR A 59 9.00 -6.80 12.28
C TYR A 59 7.96 -7.05 13.37
N PRO A 60 6.66 -6.97 13.05
CA PRO A 60 5.62 -7.14 14.06
C PRO A 60 5.62 -8.56 14.64
N ALA A 61 5.54 -8.68 15.96
CA ALA A 61 5.58 -9.93 16.72
C ALA A 61 4.38 -10.86 16.44
N TYR A 62 3.29 -10.34 15.88
CA TYR A 62 2.16 -11.13 15.39
C TYR A 62 2.38 -11.71 13.99
N GLY A 63 3.51 -11.41 13.35
CA GLY A 63 3.88 -11.97 12.05
C GLY A 63 4.65 -13.27 12.19
N ILE A 64 4.35 -14.24 11.34
CA ILE A 64 4.95 -15.57 11.33
C ILE A 64 5.89 -15.66 10.12
N ILE A 65 7.19 -15.85 10.37
CA ILE A 65 8.17 -16.10 9.31
C ILE A 65 8.00 -17.54 8.80
N LYS A 66 7.70 -17.70 7.51
CA LYS A 66 7.72 -18.99 6.81
C LYS A 66 8.76 -18.94 5.70
N LYS A 67 9.72 -19.85 5.73
CA LYS A 67 10.63 -20.05 4.59
C LYS A 67 9.90 -20.83 3.52
N ASP A 68 9.94 -20.35 2.28
CA ASP A 68 9.36 -21.09 1.18
C ASP A 68 10.26 -22.33 0.95
N SER A 69 9.83 -23.45 1.50
CA SER A 69 10.57 -24.72 1.44
C SER A 69 10.31 -25.44 0.10
N LEU A 70 9.81 -24.73 -0.91
CA LEU A 70 9.64 -25.26 -2.24
C LEU A 70 11.01 -25.44 -2.88
N PHE A 71 11.57 -26.64 -2.65
CA PHE A 71 12.58 -27.28 -3.49
C PHE A 71 12.05 -27.38 -4.94
N PHE A 72 11.99 -26.25 -5.64
CA PHE A 72 11.77 -26.27 -7.08
C PHE A 72 13.07 -26.72 -7.75
N LYS A 73 13.14 -28.01 -8.07
CA LYS A 73 14.14 -28.60 -8.98
C LYS A 73 15.59 -28.31 -8.57
N ASP A 74 16.02 -28.87 -7.43
CA ASP A 74 17.44 -28.98 -7.06
C ASP A 74 18.23 -27.66 -6.92
N LYS A 75 17.54 -26.52 -6.80
CA LYS A 75 18.17 -25.24 -6.42
C LYS A 75 17.62 -24.78 -5.08
N VAL A 76 18.51 -24.63 -4.10
CA VAL A 76 18.24 -23.86 -2.89
C VAL A 76 17.96 -22.44 -3.36
N LEU A 77 16.68 -22.09 -3.41
CA LEU A 77 16.26 -20.70 -3.52
C LEU A 77 16.77 -20.03 -2.25
N SER A 78 17.91 -19.33 -2.36
CA SER A 78 18.60 -18.50 -1.35
C SER A 78 18.00 -18.54 0.06
N ASP A 79 18.79 -18.95 1.08
CA ASP A 79 18.38 -19.09 2.50
C ASP A 79 17.68 -17.86 3.14
N CYS A 80 17.65 -16.74 2.41
CA CYS A 80 17.07 -15.45 2.74
C CYS A 80 15.81 -15.09 1.94
N TRP A 81 15.18 -16.06 1.29
CA TRP A 81 13.80 -15.94 0.77
C TRP A 81 12.81 -16.50 1.81
N PHE A 82 11.93 -15.64 2.31
CA PHE A 82 10.89 -15.99 3.26
C PHE A 82 9.67 -15.08 3.14
N ASP A 83 8.57 -15.54 3.70
CA ASP A 83 7.33 -14.79 3.83
C ASP A 83 7.08 -14.44 5.29
N LEU A 84 6.78 -13.18 5.55
CA LEU A 84 6.22 -12.73 6.82
C LEU A 84 4.70 -12.76 6.72
N ARG A 85 4.07 -13.81 7.26
CA ARG A 85 2.63 -13.98 7.23
C ARG A 85 1.95 -13.31 8.40
N ILE A 86 0.88 -12.57 8.11
CA ILE A 86 0.03 -11.89 9.08
C ILE A 86 -1.38 -12.44 8.89
N ASP A 87 -1.60 -13.65 9.43
CA ASP A 87 -2.81 -14.42 9.19
C ASP A 87 -4.07 -13.70 9.72
N THR A 88 -3.95 -12.93 10.81
CA THR A 88 -5.04 -12.13 11.39
C THR A 88 -5.58 -11.06 10.44
N LEU A 89 -4.75 -10.58 9.52
CA LEU A 89 -5.10 -9.54 8.54
C LEU A 89 -5.14 -10.07 7.11
N LEU A 90 -5.07 -11.40 6.93
CA LEU A 90 -5.04 -12.07 5.63
C LEU A 90 -4.01 -11.47 4.68
N ALA A 91 -2.82 -11.16 5.20
CA ALA A 91 -1.76 -10.52 4.45
C ALA A 91 -0.43 -11.26 4.63
N SER A 92 0.45 -11.12 3.64
CA SER A 92 1.81 -11.66 3.66
C SER A 92 2.77 -10.63 3.10
N VAL A 93 3.95 -10.49 3.68
CA VAL A 93 5.05 -9.75 3.06
C VAL A 93 6.04 -10.76 2.51
N HIS A 94 6.18 -10.82 1.19
CA HIS A 94 7.16 -11.65 0.53
C HIS A 94 8.50 -10.93 0.52
N CYS A 95 9.53 -11.57 1.06
CA CYS A 95 10.86 -11.02 1.22
C CYS A 95 11.87 -11.87 0.46
N ASN A 96 12.67 -11.23 -0.40
CA ASN A 96 13.72 -11.91 -1.16
C ASN A 96 15.03 -11.11 -1.12
N TYR A 97 16.15 -11.82 -1.00
CA TYR A 97 17.49 -11.24 -1.01
C TYR A 97 18.33 -11.84 -2.14
N VAL A 98 19.01 -10.95 -2.86
CA VAL A 98 19.95 -11.29 -3.93
C VAL A 98 21.23 -10.49 -3.71
N GLU A 99 22.37 -11.15 -3.89
CA GLU A 99 23.67 -10.49 -3.92
C GLU A 99 23.92 -9.87 -5.30
N ILE A 100 24.36 -8.62 -5.32
CA ILE A 100 24.74 -7.90 -6.53
C ILE A 100 26.04 -8.50 -7.04
N SER A 101 26.03 -8.95 -8.29
CA SER A 101 27.15 -9.62 -8.92
C SER A 101 27.25 -9.26 -10.40
N LYS A 102 28.25 -9.80 -11.10
CA LYS A 102 28.37 -9.62 -12.56
C LYS A 102 27.19 -10.22 -13.33
N GLU A 103 26.56 -11.26 -12.80
CA GLU A 103 25.38 -11.92 -13.40
C GLU A 103 24.06 -11.24 -13.03
N ASN A 104 24.01 -10.69 -11.81
CA ASN A 104 22.88 -9.94 -11.24
C ASN A 104 23.32 -8.51 -10.94
N THR A 105 23.48 -7.73 -12.00
CA THR A 105 23.86 -6.32 -11.88
C THR A 105 22.76 -5.52 -11.17
N LEU A 106 23.14 -4.44 -10.49
CA LEU A 106 22.18 -3.55 -9.82
C LEU A 106 21.10 -3.06 -10.79
N ASP A 107 21.48 -2.62 -11.99
CA ASP A 107 20.53 -2.14 -12.99
C ASP A 107 19.50 -3.20 -13.38
N LYS A 108 19.94 -4.47 -13.53
CA LYS A 108 19.04 -5.58 -13.82
C LYS A 108 18.05 -5.79 -12.69
N LEU A 109 18.52 -5.83 -11.44
CA LEU A 109 17.67 -6.04 -10.26
C LEU A 109 16.67 -4.89 -10.05
N VAL A 110 17.10 -3.65 -10.28
CA VAL A 110 16.22 -2.47 -10.25
C VAL A 110 15.17 -2.57 -11.36
N ASN A 111 15.58 -2.84 -12.60
CA ASN A 111 14.65 -3.01 -13.73
C ASN A 111 13.65 -4.14 -13.49
N ASP A 112 14.08 -5.25 -12.89
CA ASP A 112 13.20 -6.35 -12.51
C ASP A 112 12.18 -5.91 -11.45
N ALA A 113 12.61 -5.14 -10.44
CA ALA A 113 11.71 -4.58 -9.43
C ALA A 113 10.65 -3.66 -10.05
N PHE A 114 11.04 -2.75 -10.94
CA PHE A 114 10.12 -1.89 -11.69
C PHE A 114 9.17 -2.69 -12.59
N THR A 115 9.69 -3.72 -13.26
CA THR A 115 8.91 -4.60 -14.13
C THR A 115 7.82 -5.33 -13.34
N ILE A 116 8.18 -5.89 -12.18
CA ILE A 116 7.22 -6.60 -11.33
C ILE A 116 6.22 -5.62 -10.72
N ALA A 117 6.67 -4.43 -10.29
CA ALA A 117 5.75 -3.37 -9.87
C ALA A 117 4.75 -3.02 -10.97
N GLY A 118 5.23 -2.86 -12.20
CA GLY A 118 4.43 -2.55 -13.38
C GLY A 118 3.41 -3.62 -13.76
N LYS A 119 3.68 -4.91 -13.54
CA LYS A 119 2.72 -6.00 -13.85
C LYS A 119 1.39 -5.86 -13.10
N HIS A 120 1.38 -5.21 -11.94
CA HIS A 120 0.18 -5.00 -11.15
C HIS A 120 -0.54 -3.67 -11.48
N ASN A 121 0.05 -2.83 -12.34
CA ASN A 121 -0.56 -1.56 -12.76
C ASN A 121 -1.81 -1.74 -13.63
N ILE A 122 -2.03 -2.92 -14.24
CA ILE A 122 -3.18 -3.18 -15.11
C ILE A 122 -4.52 -2.95 -14.38
N LYS A 123 -4.54 -3.15 -13.06
CA LYS A 123 -5.71 -2.90 -12.19
C LYS A 123 -5.52 -1.69 -11.26
N ALA A 124 -4.40 -0.99 -11.36
CA ALA A 124 -4.10 0.14 -10.51
C ALA A 124 -4.76 1.41 -11.04
N ASN A 125 -5.18 2.27 -10.14
CA ASN A 125 -5.62 3.63 -10.45
C ASN A 125 -4.42 4.58 -10.59
N GLY A 126 -3.30 4.25 -9.94
CA GLY A 126 -2.09 5.05 -9.93
C GLY A 126 -0.95 4.36 -9.20
N ARG A 127 0.25 4.93 -9.32
CA ARG A 127 1.45 4.51 -8.59
C ARG A 127 2.23 5.74 -8.14
N THR A 128 2.60 5.76 -6.87
CA THR A 128 3.50 6.76 -6.29
C THR A 128 4.83 6.10 -5.96
N GLU A 129 5.93 6.78 -6.27
CA GLU A 129 7.28 6.32 -6.00
C GLU A 129 7.93 7.26 -4.99
N SER A 130 8.59 6.70 -3.98
CA SER A 130 9.31 7.49 -2.97
C SER A 130 10.66 6.87 -2.66
N ILE A 131 11.68 7.74 -2.54
CA ILE A 131 13.04 7.31 -2.24
C ILE A 131 13.12 6.90 -0.78
N ILE A 132 13.68 5.71 -0.54
CA ILE A 132 13.99 5.23 0.80
C ILE A 132 15.43 5.60 1.11
N LYS A 133 15.65 6.23 2.26
CA LYS A 133 16.97 6.42 2.87
C LYS A 133 16.81 6.35 4.38
N ASN A 134 17.55 5.45 5.02
CA ASN A 134 17.58 5.36 6.48
C ASN A 134 18.96 5.73 7.05
N ASP A 135 19.03 5.83 8.37
CA ASP A 135 20.25 6.21 9.10
C ASP A 135 21.34 5.13 9.06
N ASN A 136 20.99 3.90 8.65
CA ASN A 136 21.92 2.78 8.50
C ASN A 136 22.58 2.73 7.10
N GLY A 137 22.42 3.78 6.29
CA GLY A 137 22.99 3.86 4.94
C GLY A 137 22.27 3.01 3.90
N VAL A 138 21.10 2.45 4.24
CA VAL A 138 20.25 1.72 3.30
C VAL A 138 19.55 2.71 2.39
N LYS A 139 19.55 2.42 1.09
CA LYS A 139 18.86 3.19 0.05
C LYS A 139 17.86 2.31 -0.68
N GLY A 140 16.89 2.89 -1.35
CA GLY A 140 15.91 2.10 -2.08
C GLY A 140 14.81 2.92 -2.70
N LEU A 141 13.79 2.23 -3.19
CA LEU A 141 12.57 2.85 -3.69
C LEU A 141 11.36 2.11 -3.14
N PHE A 142 10.38 2.88 -2.69
CA PHE A 142 9.07 2.41 -2.25
C PHE A 142 8.04 2.73 -3.32
N PHE A 143 7.25 1.72 -3.68
CA PHE A 143 6.14 1.80 -4.62
C PHE A 143 4.82 1.66 -3.84
N ASP A 144 4.02 2.71 -3.88
CA ASP A 144 2.64 2.69 -3.41
C ASP A 144 1.72 2.59 -4.62
N ILE A 145 0.91 1.53 -4.68
CA ILE A 145 0.06 1.22 -5.83
C ILE A 145 -1.39 1.36 -5.40
N ASP A 146 -2.06 2.35 -5.96
CA ASP A 146 -3.45 2.65 -5.65
C ASP A 146 -4.42 1.80 -6.47
N GLY A 147 -5.54 1.43 -5.88
CA GLY A 147 -6.65 0.73 -6.54
C GLY A 147 -6.84 -0.72 -6.09
N PRO A 148 -7.68 -1.50 -6.79
CA PRO A 148 -8.04 -2.88 -6.43
C PRO A 148 -6.94 -3.88 -6.80
N VAL A 149 -5.74 -3.69 -6.25
CA VAL A 149 -4.56 -4.52 -6.50
C VAL A 149 -4.29 -5.45 -5.32
N ALA A 150 -3.91 -6.69 -5.61
CA ALA A 150 -3.54 -7.67 -4.58
C ALA A 150 -2.23 -7.31 -3.85
N MET A 151 -1.37 -6.52 -4.50
CA MET A 151 -0.05 -6.14 -4.01
C MET A 151 0.11 -4.61 -4.03
N PRO A 152 -0.47 -3.91 -3.03
CA PRO A 152 -0.51 -2.44 -3.00
C PRO A 152 0.81 -1.79 -2.59
N VAL A 153 1.71 -2.51 -1.93
CA VAL A 153 3.00 -1.99 -1.48
C VAL A 153 4.12 -2.89 -1.96
N GLN A 154 5.12 -2.29 -2.59
CA GLN A 154 6.37 -2.96 -2.97
C GLN A 154 7.54 -2.05 -2.68
N PHE A 155 8.70 -2.63 -2.40
CA PHE A 155 9.91 -1.86 -2.22
C PHE A 155 11.14 -2.70 -2.50
N TYR A 156 12.25 -2.04 -2.78
CA TYR A 156 13.56 -2.65 -2.68
C TYR A 156 14.50 -1.79 -1.86
N LEU A 157 15.48 -2.44 -1.24
CA LEU A 157 16.53 -1.88 -0.41
C LEU A 157 17.87 -2.36 -0.93
N THR A 158 18.88 -1.49 -0.94
CA THR A 158 20.22 -1.80 -1.40
C THR A 158 21.25 -0.91 -0.72
N ASP A 159 22.51 -1.35 -0.73
CA ASP A 159 23.69 -0.55 -0.43
C ASP A 159 24.36 0.01 -1.70
N ASN A 160 23.76 -0.23 -2.88
CA ASN A 160 24.27 0.01 -4.24
C ASN A 160 25.51 -0.79 -4.65
N THR A 161 26.04 -1.67 -3.80
CA THR A 161 27.32 -2.35 -4.07
C THR A 161 27.21 -3.86 -4.07
N LYS A 162 26.61 -4.44 -3.03
CA LYS A 162 26.62 -5.88 -2.79
C LYS A 162 25.24 -6.44 -2.46
N HIS A 163 24.38 -5.65 -1.82
CA HIS A 163 23.15 -6.17 -1.26
C HIS A 163 21.93 -5.63 -1.98
N PHE A 164 21.00 -6.52 -2.33
CA PHE A 164 19.69 -6.15 -2.87
C PHE A 164 18.60 -6.96 -2.18
N PHE A 165 17.71 -6.30 -1.47
CA PHE A 165 16.57 -6.88 -0.79
C PHE A 165 15.28 -6.34 -1.40
N ARG A 166 14.29 -7.20 -1.60
CA ARG A 166 12.98 -6.83 -2.10
C ARG A 166 11.91 -7.29 -1.13
N GLY A 167 10.95 -6.42 -0.86
CA GLY A 167 9.76 -6.72 -0.08
C GLY A 167 8.49 -6.37 -0.85
N SER A 168 7.45 -7.16 -0.68
CA SER A 168 6.14 -6.85 -1.25
C SER A 168 5.00 -7.35 -0.39
N LEU A 169 4.06 -6.46 -0.07
CA LEU A 169 2.85 -6.77 0.69
C LEU A 169 1.79 -7.34 -0.25
N TYR A 170 1.31 -8.52 0.07
CA TYR A 170 0.25 -9.21 -0.65
C TYR A 170 -0.96 -9.43 0.27
N PHE A 171 -2.17 -9.18 -0.23
CA PHE A 171 -3.41 -9.59 0.43
C PHE A 171 -3.83 -10.98 -0.08
N ASN A 172 -3.93 -11.94 0.84
CA ASN A 172 -4.29 -13.34 0.58
C ASN A 172 -5.79 -13.54 0.31
N ALA A 173 -6.57 -12.46 0.19
CA ALA A 173 -8.00 -12.46 -0.07
C ALA A 173 -8.34 -11.49 -1.22
N LYS A 174 -9.53 -11.63 -1.77
CA LYS A 174 -10.02 -10.71 -2.82
C LYS A 174 -10.00 -9.27 -2.31
N VAL A 175 -9.22 -8.42 -2.95
CA VAL A 175 -9.08 -7.01 -2.55
C VAL A 175 -10.32 -6.23 -2.95
N ASN A 176 -10.98 -5.67 -1.94
CA ASN A 176 -11.91 -4.55 -2.08
C ASN A 176 -11.21 -3.31 -1.51
N PRO A 177 -10.92 -2.27 -2.32
CA PRO A 177 -10.22 -1.07 -1.86
C PRO A 177 -10.82 -0.45 -0.60
N ASP A 178 -12.15 -0.40 -0.50
CA ASP A 178 -12.80 0.17 0.67
C ASP A 178 -12.52 -0.68 1.92
N SER A 179 -12.75 -2.00 1.87
CA SER A 179 -12.52 -2.85 3.05
C SER A 179 -11.05 -3.01 3.43
N THR A 180 -10.13 -2.94 2.46
CA THR A 180 -8.71 -3.20 2.67
C THR A 180 -7.90 -1.95 3.02
N ALA A 181 -8.36 -0.75 2.66
CA ALA A 181 -7.69 0.50 2.98
C ALA A 181 -7.25 0.66 4.45
N PRO A 182 -8.09 0.39 5.48
CA PRO A 182 -7.67 0.57 6.86
C PRO A 182 -6.66 -0.51 7.30
N VAL A 183 -6.72 -1.71 6.73
CA VAL A 183 -5.73 -2.77 6.95
C VAL A 183 -4.40 -2.42 6.29
N LEU A 184 -4.44 -1.94 5.04
CA LEU A 184 -3.26 -1.46 4.32
C LEU A 184 -2.57 -0.34 5.08
N LYS A 185 -3.32 0.66 5.56
CA LYS A 185 -2.78 1.75 6.38
C LYS A 185 -2.08 1.23 7.64
N PHE A 186 -2.69 0.27 8.32
CA PHE A 186 -2.12 -0.35 9.52
C PHE A 186 -0.82 -1.11 9.23
N LEU A 187 -0.82 -1.94 8.19
CA LEU A 187 0.35 -2.75 7.79
C LEU A 187 1.47 -1.91 7.18
N ARG A 188 1.15 -0.81 6.50
CA ARG A 188 2.14 0.10 5.94
C ARG A 188 3.07 0.65 7.01
N GLN A 189 2.54 0.99 8.18
CA GLN A 189 3.36 1.43 9.32
C GLN A 189 4.36 0.36 9.78
N ASP A 190 4.01 -0.93 9.68
CA ASP A 190 4.95 -2.01 10.02
C ASP A 190 6.04 -2.16 8.97
N ILE A 191 5.70 -1.96 7.70
CA ILE A 191 6.66 -1.99 6.58
C ILE A 191 7.59 -0.78 6.66
N GLU A 192 7.08 0.41 6.96
CA GLU A 192 7.88 1.60 7.22
C GLU A 192 8.87 1.36 8.35
N LYS A 193 8.39 0.85 9.50
CA LYS A 193 9.26 0.48 10.63
C LYS A 193 10.31 -0.56 10.26
N MET A 194 9.95 -1.55 9.44
CA MET A 194 10.87 -2.55 8.91
C MET A 194 11.99 -1.90 8.09
N MET A 195 11.66 -0.97 7.19
CA MET A 195 12.63 -0.25 6.36
C MET A 195 13.51 0.71 7.17
N GLU A 196 12.93 1.42 8.14
CA GLU A 196 13.65 2.33 9.04
C GLU A 196 14.69 1.59 9.87
N THR A 197 14.32 0.43 10.42
CA THR A 197 15.21 -0.39 11.27
C THR A 197 16.12 -1.32 10.49
N PHE A 198 15.96 -1.40 9.16
CA PHE A 198 16.74 -2.27 8.31
C PHE A 198 18.22 -1.89 8.32
N ARG A 199 19.09 -2.88 8.48
CA ARG A 199 20.54 -2.71 8.37
C ARG A 199 21.19 -3.95 7.75
N TRP A 200 22.21 -3.70 6.93
CA TRP A 200 23.13 -4.73 6.43
C TRP A 200 24.09 -5.17 7.55
N LYS A 201 24.63 -6.38 7.44
CA LYS A 201 25.64 -6.93 8.36
C LYS A 201 27.03 -6.91 7.73
#